data_AF-A0A6A6RXM8-F1
#
_entry.id   AF-A0A6A6RXM8-F1
#
_cell.length_a   1.000
_cell.length_b   1.000
_cell.length_c   1.000
_cell.angle_alpha   90.00
_cell.angle_beta   90.00
_cell.angle_gamma   90.00
#
_symmetry.space_group_name_H-M   'P 1'
#
loop_
_entity.id
_entity.type
_entity.pdbx_description
1 polymer ?
#
loop_
_entity_poly.entity_id
_entity_poly.type
_entity_poly.pdbx_seq_one_letter_code
_entity_poly.pdbx_strand_id
1 'polypeptide(L)'
;SANATPIPPTRFAAALTSLSLSSLYAKVSELRNSITHLETSNAELEAYVRAEADKDCYEALIENRDVIARMRERIELVRKEVTEVRALPWMPEDEQGE
;
A
#
# COMPACT_ATOMS: atom_id res chain seq x y z
N SER A 1 -17.91 2.52 10.43
CA SER A 1 -17.30 3.64 9.67
C SER A 1 -15.93 3.18 9.21
N ALA A 2 -15.53 3.15 7.94
CA ALA A 2 -15.94 3.88 6.75
C ALA A 2 -15.96 2.96 5.51
N ASN A 3 -17.13 2.75 4.90
CA ASN A 3 -17.24 2.15 3.56
C ASN A 3 -16.93 3.22 2.51
N ALA A 4 -15.66 3.65 2.43
CA ALA A 4 -15.20 4.38 1.26
C ALA A 4 -14.89 3.35 0.18
N THR A 5 -15.61 3.39 -0.94
CA THR A 5 -15.31 2.53 -2.10
C THR A 5 -13.84 2.71 -2.50
N PRO A 6 -13.03 1.64 -2.54
CA PRO A 6 -11.63 1.75 -2.92
C PRO A 6 -11.49 2.38 -4.31
N ILE A 7 -10.55 3.32 -4.45
CA ILE A 7 -10.22 3.90 -5.76
C ILE A 7 -9.73 2.76 -6.68
N PRO A 8 -10.35 2.56 -7.86
CA PRO A 8 -9.92 1.53 -8.79
C PRO A 8 -8.47 1.73 -9.25
N PRO A 9 -7.72 0.65 -9.52
CA PRO A 9 -6.32 0.73 -9.97
C PRO A 9 -6.13 1.59 -11.22
N THR A 10 -7.08 1.52 -12.16
CA THR A 10 -7.07 2.33 -13.40
C THR A 10 -7.16 3.83 -13.13
N ARG A 11 -8.00 4.24 -12.19
CA ARG A 11 -8.15 5.65 -11.80
C ARG A 11 -6.91 6.14 -11.05
N PHE A 12 -6.31 5.28 -10.23
CA PHE A 12 -5.04 5.58 -9.56
C PHE A 12 -3.92 5.81 -10.58
N ALA A 13 -3.73 4.88 -11.53
CA ALA A 13 -2.72 4.98 -12.59
C ALA A 13 -2.88 6.26 -13.43
N ALA A 14 -4.11 6.60 -13.82
CA ALA A 14 -4.38 7.81 -14.59
C ALA A 14 -3.90 9.09 -13.87
N ALA A 15 -4.02 9.14 -12.54
CA ALA A 15 -3.59 10.30 -11.75
C ALA A 15 -2.07 10.44 -11.68
N LEU A 16 -1.31 9.34 -11.75
CA LEU A 16 0.15 9.33 -11.63
C LEU A 16 0.83 10.16 -12.72
N THR A 17 0.26 10.17 -13.93
CA THR A 17 0.80 10.89 -15.09
C THR A 17 0.93 12.40 -14.88
N SER A 18 0.14 12.96 -13.95
CA SER A 18 0.15 14.38 -13.62
C SER A 18 1.12 14.75 -12.47
N LEU A 19 1.70 13.76 -11.80
CA LEU A 19 2.52 13.97 -10.60
C LEU A 19 4.00 14.19 -10.93
N SER A 20 4.65 15.03 -10.12
CA SER A 20 6.12 15.15 -10.15
C SER A 20 6.79 13.84 -9.67
N LEU A 21 8.06 13.63 -10.05
CA LEU A 21 8.80 12.44 -9.59
C LEU A 21 8.92 12.37 -8.06
N SER A 22 9.17 13.50 -7.40
CA SER A 22 9.20 13.60 -5.93
C SER A 22 7.85 13.22 -5.33
N SER A 23 6.73 13.66 -5.92
CA SER A 23 5.39 13.28 -5.45
C SER A 23 5.11 11.78 -5.61
N LEU A 24 5.63 11.15 -6.68
CA LEU A 24 5.54 9.70 -6.86
C LEU A 24 6.30 8.94 -5.77
N TYR A 25 7.53 9.35 -5.45
CA TYR A 25 8.32 8.71 -4.39
C TYR A 25 7.77 8.97 -2.99
N ALA A 26 7.29 10.18 -2.72
CA ALA A 26 6.54 10.47 -1.48
C ALA A 26 5.32 9.54 -1.34
N LYS A 27 4.62 9.24 -2.45
CA LYS A 27 3.49 8.30 -2.43
C LYS A 27 3.93 6.87 -2.14
N VAL A 28 5.09 6.44 -2.64
CA VAL A 28 5.67 5.12 -2.34
C VAL A 28 5.99 5.01 -0.85
N SER A 29 6.64 6.03 -0.27
CA SER A 29 6.98 6.06 1.16
C SER A 29 5.71 6.03 2.03
N GLU A 30 4.68 6.82 1.69
CA GLU A 30 3.36 6.79 2.36
C GLU A 30 2.73 5.38 2.34
N LEU A 31 2.74 4.73 1.17
CA LEU A 31 2.18 3.38 1.00
C LEU A 31 2.97 2.33 1.78
N ARG A 32 4.31 2.41 1.77
CA ARG A 32 5.19 1.51 2.53
C ARG A 32 4.95 1.65 4.03
N ASN A 33 4.91 2.88 4.54
CA ASN A 33 4.62 3.14 5.95
C ASN A 33 3.25 2.59 6.35
N SER A 34 2.24 2.78 5.51
CA SER A 34 0.89 2.24 5.74
C SER A 34 0.88 0.70 5.77
N ILE A 35 1.62 0.04 4.86
CA ILE A 35 1.77 -1.41 4.84
C ILE A 35 2.45 -1.89 6.14
N THR A 36 3.57 -1.29 6.53
CA THR A 36 4.31 -1.66 7.75
C THR A 36 3.41 -1.55 9.00
N HIS A 37 2.64 -0.47 9.11
CA HIS A 37 1.69 -0.31 10.21
C HIS A 37 0.58 -1.38 10.21
N LEU A 38 0.00 -1.69 9.04
CA LEU A 38 -1.03 -2.73 8.93
C LEU A 38 -0.49 -4.13 9.19
N GLU A 39 0.73 -4.44 8.75
CA GLU A 39 1.38 -5.72 9.01
C GLU A 39 1.67 -5.90 10.50
N THR A 40 2.13 -4.84 11.17
CA THR A 40 2.32 -4.83 12.63
C THR A 40 1.00 -5.05 13.37
N SER A 41 -0.04 -4.30 12.99
CA SER A 41 -1.39 -4.44 13.57
C SER A 41 -1.98 -5.83 13.33
N ASN A 42 -1.77 -6.43 12.15
CA ASN A 42 -2.21 -7.79 11.86
C ASN A 42 -1.48 -8.83 12.72
N ALA A 43 -0.19 -8.66 12.97
CA ALA A 43 0.56 -9.58 13.83
C ALA A 43 0.02 -9.58 15.27
N GLU A 44 -0.32 -8.40 15.81
CA GLU A 44 -0.95 -8.26 17.12
C GLU A 44 -2.36 -8.87 17.13
N LEU A 45 -3.16 -8.60 16.10
CA LEU A 45 -4.53 -9.11 15.99
C LEU A 45 -4.58 -10.64 15.77
N GLU A 46 -3.60 -11.22 15.06
CA GLU A 46 -3.47 -12.67 14.91
C GLU A 46 -3.21 -13.37 16.25
N ALA A 47 -2.45 -12.75 17.16
CA ALA A 47 -2.22 -13.31 18.49
C ALA A 47 -3.53 -13.35 19.31
N TYR A 48 -4.34 -12.30 19.21
CA TYR A 48 -5.67 -12.22 19.82
C TYR A 48 -6.63 -13.25 19.22
N VAL A 49 -6.82 -13.27 17.90
CA VAL A 49 -7.75 -14.23 17.26
C VAL A 49 -7.47 -15.69 17.63
N ARG A 50 -6.19 -16.07 17.79
CA ARG A 50 -5.81 -17.43 18.23
C ARG A 50 -6.20 -17.74 19.68
N ALA A 51 -6.22 -16.75 20.56
CA ALA A 51 -6.55 -16.93 21.97
C ALA A 51 -8.06 -16.86 22.22
N GLU A 52 -8.77 -15.92 21.59
CA GLU A 52 -10.19 -15.66 21.85
C GLU A 52 -11.17 -16.27 20.82
N ALA A 53 -10.69 -16.80 19.68
CA ALA A 53 -11.53 -17.31 18.58
C ALA A 53 -12.60 -16.31 18.08
N ASP A 54 -12.27 -15.01 18.13
CA ASP A 54 -13.15 -13.92 17.75
C ASP A 54 -13.31 -13.81 16.22
N LYS A 55 -14.55 -13.94 15.75
CA LYS A 55 -14.92 -13.92 14.33
C LYS A 55 -14.75 -12.54 13.71
N ASP A 56 -15.13 -11.47 14.42
CA ASP A 56 -15.04 -10.10 13.93
C ASP A 56 -13.57 -9.69 13.76
N CYS A 57 -12.71 -10.09 14.70
CA CYS A 57 -11.27 -9.89 14.59
C CYS A 57 -10.65 -10.70 13.43
N TYR A 58 -11.15 -11.90 13.15
CA TYR A 58 -10.72 -12.67 11.98
C TYR A 58 -11.14 -11.99 10.67
N GLU A 59 -12.36 -11.47 10.58
CA GLU A 59 -12.83 -10.74 9.41
C GLU A 59 -11.98 -9.47 9.17
N ALA A 60 -11.66 -8.72 10.23
CA ALA A 60 -10.76 -7.57 10.16
C ALA A 60 -9.35 -7.94 9.65
N LEU A 61 -8.79 -9.09 10.04
CA LEU A 61 -7.51 -9.58 9.51
C LEU A 61 -7.57 -9.80 7.99
N ILE A 62 -8.65 -10.39 7.49
CA ILE A 62 -8.84 -10.64 6.06
C ILE A 62 -8.96 -9.31 5.31
N GLU A 63 -9.76 -8.37 5.83
CA GLU A 63 -9.91 -7.04 5.22
C GLU A 63 -8.59 -6.25 5.19
N ASN A 64 -7.80 -6.29 6.27
CA ASN A 64 -6.48 -5.65 6.31
C ASN A 64 -5.52 -6.26 5.27
N ARG A 65 -5.55 -7.58 5.06
CA ARG A 65 -4.73 -8.24 4.04
C ARG A 65 -5.11 -7.79 2.63
N ASP A 66 -6.40 -7.60 2.35
CA ASP A 66 -6.86 -7.04 1.07
C ASP A 66 -6.41 -5.59 0.89
N VAL A 67 -6.40 -4.78 1.95
CA VAL A 67 -5.88 -3.42 1.92
C VAL A 67 -4.37 -3.41 1.61
N ILE A 68 -3.58 -4.26 2.27
CA ILE A 68 -2.15 -4.42 1.99
C ILE A 68 -1.90 -4.82 0.53
N ALA A 69 -2.65 -5.79 0.00
CA ALA A 69 -2.53 -6.23 -1.39
C ALA A 69 -2.76 -5.08 -2.37
N ARG A 70 -3.81 -4.27 -2.14
CA ARG A 70 -4.10 -3.08 -2.97
C ARG A 70 -3.04 -1.99 -2.85
N MET A 71 -2.45 -1.79 -1.66
CA MET A 71 -1.35 -0.84 -1.48
C MET A 71 -0.09 -1.29 -2.24
N ARG A 72 0.24 -2.59 -2.21
CA ARG A 72 1.34 -3.16 -3.01
C ARG A 72 1.10 -3.02 -4.51
N GLU A 73 -0.13 -3.28 -4.98
CA GLU A 73 -0.50 -3.03 -6.39
C GLU A 73 -0.28 -1.57 -6.79
N ARG A 74 -0.62 -0.62 -5.91
CA ARG A 74 -0.37 0.81 -6.16
C ARG A 74 1.11 1.16 -6.24
N ILE A 75 1.97 0.55 -5.41
CA ILE A 75 3.43 0.71 -5.52
C ILE A 75 3.91 0.22 -6.89
N GLU A 76 3.43 -0.94 -7.36
CA GLU A 76 3.78 -1.44 -8.69
C GLU A 76 3.30 -0.51 -9.82
N LEU A 77 2.12 0.10 -9.69
CA LEU A 77 1.66 1.10 -10.66
C LEU A 77 2.56 2.35 -10.68
N VAL A 78 3.03 2.81 -9.51
CA VAL A 78 4.01 3.91 -9.44
C VAL A 78 5.34 3.50 -10.07
N ARG A 79 5.79 2.27 -9.83
CA ARG A 79 7.00 1.72 -10.46
C ARG A 79 6.89 1.72 -11.97
N LYS A 80 5.79 1.23 -12.53
CA LYS A 80 5.53 1.23 -13.98
C LYS A 80 5.50 2.64 -14.56
N GLU A 81 4.85 3.58 -13.89
CA GLU A 81 4.87 4.99 -14.29
C GLU A 81 6.32 5.52 -14.39
N VAL A 82 7.19 5.21 -13.43
CA VAL A 82 8.58 5.67 -13.45
C VAL A 82 9.41 4.94 -14.51
N THR A 83 9.37 3.62 -14.56
CA THR A 83 10.29 2.82 -15.37
C THR A 83 9.81 2.58 -16.80
N GLU A 84 8.51 2.42 -17.01
CA GLU A 84 7.94 2.10 -18.33
C GLU A 84 7.43 3.36 -19.05
N VAL A 85 6.74 4.26 -18.34
CA VAL A 85 6.15 5.47 -18.96
C VAL A 85 7.19 6.59 -19.08
N ARG A 86 7.93 6.87 -18.01
CA ARG A 86 8.95 7.95 -18.00
C ARG A 86 10.35 7.48 -18.41
N ALA A 87 10.56 6.16 -18.51
CA ALA A 87 11.85 5.54 -18.81
C ALA A 87 12.99 6.01 -17.88
N LEU A 88 12.67 6.23 -16.60
CA LEU A 88 13.63 6.63 -15.57
C LEU A 88 14.02 5.43 -14.69
N PRO A 89 15.22 5.42 -14.11
CA PRO A 89 15.59 4.41 -13.12
C PRO A 89 14.69 4.50 -11.89
N TRP A 90 14.35 3.34 -11.33
CA TRP A 90 13.61 3.25 -10.07
C TRP A 90 14.57 3.53 -8.90
N MET A 91 14.40 4.67 -8.25
CA MET A 91 15.23 5.09 -7.10
C MET A 91 14.36 5.83 -6.07
N PRO A 92 13.43 5.15 -5.39
CA PRO A 92 12.69 5.77 -4.30
C PRO A 92 13.66 6.21 -3.19
N GLU A 93 13.35 7.32 -2.52
CA GLU A 93 14.25 7.95 -1.53
C GLU A 93 14.66 7.01 -0.39
N ASP A 94 13.91 5.94 -0.12
CA ASP A 94 14.22 4.93 0.91
C ASP A 94 15.41 4.00 0.57
N GLU A 95 15.96 4.02 -0.66
CA GLU A 95 17.13 3.21 -1.05
C GLU A 95 18.47 3.99 -1.03
N GLN A 96 18.46 5.26 -0.61
CA GLN A 96 19.66 6.07 -0.40
C GLN A 96 20.02 6.13 1.09
N GLY A 97 20.37 5.00 1.69
CA GLY A 97 20.79 4.99 3.09
C GLY A 97 20.99 3.61 3.67
N GLU A 98 22.10 2.95 3.29
CA GLU A 98 23.09 2.29 4.17
C GLU A 98 24.35 1.96 3.36
#